data_AF-A0A2N3ARW8-F1
#
_entry.id   AF-A0A2N3ARW8-F1
#
_cell.length_a   1.000
_cell.length_b   1.000
_cell.length_c   1.000
_cell.angle_alpha   90.00
_cell.angle_beta   90.00
_cell.angle_gamma   90.00
#
_symmetry.space_group_name_H-M   'P 1'
#
loop_
_entity.id
_entity.type
_entity.pdbx_description
1 polymer ?
#
loop_
_entity_poly.entity_id
_entity_poly.type
_entity_poly.pdbx_seq_one_letter_code
_entity_poly.pdbx_strand_id
1 'polypeptide(L)'
;MEVYDIINKMAERISANEPTRVSKRIKLYSSGVIAKIQHANYALTKLKELSTQSDASSTSQDIEFAVSERLHFYVDSFFAFLYSSFDVIAQVINQKLHLNKDERKVSIKSIKDAIDNNCSGIPLNTILDRLFRSNCFKNLDKYRNCSTHRRQIYIRVETVTIEETPGYSATSELTTVKRLLCDDPFSLNPTVRQEVERSSNV
;
A
#
# COMPACT_ATOMS: atom_id res chain seq x y z
N MET A 1 -9.79 -24.07 0.41
CA MET A 1 -9.42 -23.43 1.70
C MET A 1 -9.06 -22.00 1.36
N GLU A 2 -9.80 -21.03 1.89
CA GLU A 2 -9.61 -19.61 1.57
C GLU A 2 -8.27 -19.13 2.13
N VAL A 3 -7.55 -18.23 1.44
CA VAL A 3 -6.20 -17.78 1.84
C VAL A 3 -6.17 -17.26 3.28
N TYR A 4 -7.26 -16.64 3.74
CA TYR A 4 -7.40 -16.12 5.10
C TYR A 4 -7.38 -17.21 6.17
N ASP A 5 -8.03 -18.36 5.93
CA ASP A 5 -8.01 -19.51 6.84
C ASP A 5 -6.59 -20.05 7.02
N ILE A 6 -5.82 -20.05 5.92
CA ILE A 6 -4.43 -20.51 5.95
C ILE A 6 -3.60 -19.57 6.82
N ILE A 7 -3.74 -18.25 6.65
CA ILE A 7 -3.03 -17.25 7.44
C ILE A 7 -3.39 -17.38 8.92
N ASN A 8 -4.68 -17.50 9.27
CA ASN A 8 -5.12 -17.67 10.64
C ASN A 8 -4.54 -18.94 11.28
N LYS A 9 -4.62 -20.08 10.57
CA LYS A 9 -4.03 -21.34 11.05
C LYS A 9 -2.51 -21.25 11.24
N MET A 10 -1.81 -20.56 10.33
CA MET A 10 -0.37 -20.34 10.47
C MET A 10 -0.06 -19.44 11.67
N ALA A 11 -0.80 -18.35 11.86
CA ALA A 11 -0.62 -17.44 12.99
C ALA A 11 -0.79 -18.16 14.34
N GLU A 12 -1.82 -19.00 14.47
CA GLU A 12 -2.03 -19.81 15.67
C GLU A 12 -0.86 -20.78 15.90
N ARG A 13 -0.43 -21.52 14.86
CA ARG A 13 0.71 -22.45 14.98
C ARG A 13 2.01 -21.76 15.37
N ILE A 14 2.30 -20.60 14.76
CA ILE A 14 3.56 -19.88 14.98
C ILE A 14 3.58 -19.23 16.38
N SER A 15 2.41 -18.85 16.91
CA SER A 15 2.25 -18.15 18.19
C SER A 15 2.01 -19.06 19.42
N ALA A 16 1.74 -20.35 19.23
CA ALA A 16 1.33 -21.27 20.29
C ALA A 16 2.38 -21.46 21.41
N ASN A 17 3.66 -21.43 21.07
CA ASN A 17 4.78 -21.63 22.00
C ASN A 17 5.53 -20.33 22.33
N GLU A 18 4.94 -19.18 22.02
CA GLU A 18 5.57 -17.88 22.20
C GLU A 18 5.13 -17.20 23.50
N PRO A 19 5.98 -16.36 24.13
CA PRO A 19 5.57 -15.51 25.23
C PRO A 19 4.34 -14.68 24.86
N THR A 20 3.44 -14.43 25.83
CA THR A 20 2.15 -13.76 25.59
C THR A 20 2.27 -12.45 24.79
N ARG A 21 3.31 -11.66 25.06
CA ARG A 21 3.57 -10.41 24.34
C ARG A 21 3.90 -10.65 22.85
N VAL A 22 4.74 -11.63 22.56
CA VAL A 22 5.15 -11.99 21.20
C VAL A 22 3.97 -12.61 20.45
N SER A 23 3.25 -13.53 21.11
CA SER A 23 2.04 -14.16 20.57
C SER A 23 0.98 -13.12 20.15
N LYS A 24 0.67 -12.14 21.02
CA LYS A 24 -0.25 -11.04 20.70
C LYS A 24 0.20 -10.24 19.47
N ARG A 25 1.49 -9.95 19.35
CA ARG A 25 2.04 -9.20 18.20
C ARG A 25 1.99 -10.00 16.90
N ILE A 26 2.33 -11.29 16.93
CA ILE A 26 2.22 -12.18 15.77
C ILE A 26 0.78 -12.20 15.27
N LYS A 27 -0.20 -12.34 16.17
CA LYS A 27 -1.63 -12.31 15.82
C LYS A 27 -2.04 -10.97 15.22
N LEU A 28 -1.64 -9.85 15.86
CA LEU A 28 -1.89 -8.50 15.36
C LEU A 28 -1.37 -8.29 13.93
N TYR A 29 -0.11 -8.62 13.67
CA TYR A 29 0.47 -8.47 12.33
C TYR A 29 -0.16 -9.43 11.33
N SER A 30 -0.49 -10.67 11.72
CA SER A 30 -1.18 -11.61 10.85
C SER A 30 -2.56 -11.09 10.41
N SER A 31 -3.33 -10.48 11.33
CA SER A 31 -4.56 -9.76 10.97
C SER A 31 -4.28 -8.58 10.02
N GLY A 32 -3.14 -7.89 10.20
CA GLY A 32 -2.67 -6.87 9.27
C GLY A 32 -2.42 -7.40 7.86
N VAL A 33 -1.81 -8.59 7.72
CA VAL A 33 -1.61 -9.25 6.41
C VAL A 33 -2.95 -9.51 5.75
N ILE A 34 -3.92 -10.07 6.49
CA ILE A 34 -5.28 -10.33 5.99
C ILE A 34 -5.93 -9.05 5.47
N ALA A 35 -5.90 -7.98 6.25
CA ALA A 35 -6.49 -6.69 5.85
C ALA A 35 -5.87 -6.14 4.57
N LYS A 36 -4.53 -6.24 4.41
CA LYS A 36 -3.85 -5.77 3.20
C LYS A 36 -4.23 -6.62 1.98
N ILE A 37 -4.34 -7.94 2.13
CA ILE A 37 -4.81 -8.82 1.04
C ILE A 37 -6.27 -8.51 0.69
N GLN A 38 -7.14 -8.26 1.67
CA GLN A 38 -8.53 -7.85 1.43
C GLN A 38 -8.61 -6.53 0.65
N HIS A 39 -7.80 -5.54 0.99
CA HIS A 39 -7.75 -4.28 0.26
C HIS A 39 -7.21 -4.45 -1.17
N ALA A 40 -6.19 -5.29 -1.37
CA ALA A 40 -5.70 -5.63 -2.70
C ALA A 40 -6.80 -6.33 -3.52
N ASN A 41 -7.50 -7.29 -2.94
CA ASN A 41 -8.62 -7.97 -3.60
C ASN A 41 -9.77 -7.00 -3.94
N TYR A 42 -10.08 -6.06 -3.05
CA TYR A 42 -11.06 -5.02 -3.33
C TYR A 42 -10.65 -4.17 -4.54
N ALA A 43 -9.39 -3.70 -4.57
CA ALA A 43 -8.86 -2.95 -5.71
C ALA A 43 -8.94 -3.76 -7.01
N LEU A 44 -8.61 -5.06 -6.96
CA LEU A 44 -8.73 -5.96 -8.11
C LEU A 44 -10.18 -6.11 -8.58
N THR A 45 -11.14 -6.26 -7.66
CA THR A 45 -12.57 -6.32 -7.99
C THR A 45 -13.01 -5.03 -8.66
N LYS A 46 -12.60 -3.86 -8.16
CA LYS A 46 -12.89 -2.57 -8.79
C LYS A 46 -12.26 -2.43 -10.18
N LEU A 47 -11.04 -2.91 -10.38
CA LEU A 47 -10.43 -2.95 -11.71
C LEU A 47 -11.23 -3.81 -12.70
N LYS A 48 -11.74 -4.96 -12.26
CA LYS A 48 -12.61 -5.80 -13.09
C LYS A 48 -13.92 -5.10 -13.43
N GLU A 49 -14.56 -4.44 -12.46
CA GLU A 49 -15.79 -3.66 -12.68
C GLU A 49 -15.57 -2.49 -13.67
N LEU A 50 -14.41 -1.83 -13.60
CA LEU A 50 -14.07 -0.72 -14.48
C LEU A 50 -13.62 -1.17 -15.87
N SER A 51 -13.12 -2.40 -16.02
CA SER A 51 -12.63 -2.92 -17.31
C SER A 51 -13.71 -3.01 -18.39
N THR A 52 -14.98 -3.00 -18.01
CA THR A 52 -16.13 -3.05 -18.93
C THR A 52 -16.76 -1.68 -19.17
N GLN A 53 -16.19 -0.60 -18.62
CA GLN A 53 -16.73 0.76 -18.70
C GLN A 53 -15.85 1.64 -19.61
N SER A 54 -16.48 2.48 -20.43
CA SER A 54 -15.79 3.51 -21.23
C SER A 54 -15.82 4.86 -20.50
N ASP A 55 -14.83 5.72 -20.75
CA ASP A 55 -14.81 7.12 -20.26
C ASP A 55 -16.01 7.97 -20.75
N ALA A 56 -16.79 7.46 -21.71
CA ALA A 56 -17.95 8.13 -22.29
C ALA A 56 -19.22 8.00 -21.42
N SER A 57 -19.24 8.62 -20.23
CA SER A 57 -20.45 9.09 -19.52
C SER A 57 -20.10 9.60 -18.12
N SER A 58 -19.91 10.90 -17.98
CA SER A 58 -19.94 11.59 -16.68
C SER A 58 -20.79 12.84 -16.84
N THR A 59 -22.11 12.67 -16.69
CA THR A 59 -23.16 13.71 -16.83
C THR A 59 -23.92 13.94 -15.52
N SER A 60 -23.24 13.90 -14.38
CA SER A 60 -23.84 14.21 -13.08
C SER A 60 -22.96 15.14 -12.27
N GLN A 61 -23.60 16.09 -11.57
CA GLN A 61 -23.03 17.22 -10.84
C GLN A 61 -22.19 16.85 -9.59
N ASP A 62 -21.92 15.56 -9.35
CA ASP A 62 -20.93 15.12 -8.38
C ASP A 62 -19.60 14.94 -9.11
N ILE A 63 -18.48 15.27 -8.46
CA ILE A 63 -17.13 15.10 -9.05
C ILE A 63 -16.86 13.61 -9.26
N GLU A 64 -17.31 13.08 -10.39
CA GLU A 64 -17.09 11.70 -10.80
C GLU A 64 -15.78 11.66 -11.60
N PHE A 65 -14.75 11.09 -10.99
CA PHE A 65 -13.44 10.90 -11.65
C PHE A 65 -13.62 10.06 -12.92
N ALA A 66 -12.87 10.39 -13.97
CA ALA A 66 -12.87 9.64 -15.22
C ALA A 66 -12.54 8.16 -14.95
N VAL A 67 -13.05 7.23 -15.76
CA VAL A 67 -12.80 5.79 -15.62
C VAL A 67 -11.29 5.53 -15.70
N SER A 68 -10.59 6.20 -16.60
CA SER A 68 -9.11 6.16 -16.70
C SER A 68 -8.39 6.57 -15.40
N GLU A 69 -8.82 7.65 -14.73
CA GLU A 69 -8.23 8.09 -13.46
C GLU A 69 -8.48 7.05 -12.33
N ARG A 70 -9.69 6.50 -12.29
CA ARG A 70 -10.07 5.45 -11.33
C ARG A 70 -9.29 4.16 -11.59
N LEU A 71 -9.07 3.77 -12.85
CA LEU A 71 -8.25 2.62 -13.22
C LEU A 71 -6.83 2.78 -12.68
N HIS A 72 -6.18 3.91 -12.94
CA HIS A 72 -4.84 4.17 -12.42
C HIS A 72 -4.79 4.12 -10.89
N PHE A 73 -5.76 4.74 -10.22
CA PHE A 73 -5.85 4.72 -8.76
C PHE A 73 -5.95 3.29 -8.20
N TYR A 74 -6.81 2.44 -8.76
CA TYR A 74 -6.97 1.07 -8.27
C TYR A 74 -5.79 0.17 -8.66
N VAL A 75 -5.10 0.40 -9.78
CA VAL A 75 -3.84 -0.28 -10.11
C VAL A 75 -2.77 0.07 -9.07
N ASP A 76 -2.57 1.36 -8.80
CA ASP A 76 -1.60 1.81 -7.81
C ASP A 76 -1.93 1.25 -6.42
N SER A 77 -3.22 1.30 -6.03
CA SER A 77 -3.70 0.76 -4.75
C SER A 77 -3.48 -0.75 -4.64
N PHE A 78 -3.75 -1.51 -5.69
CA PHE A 78 -3.54 -2.96 -5.72
C PHE A 78 -2.09 -3.32 -5.38
N PHE A 79 -1.14 -2.74 -6.11
CA PHE A 79 0.28 -3.01 -5.89
C PHE A 79 0.75 -2.49 -4.53
N ALA A 80 0.31 -1.29 -4.13
CA ALA A 80 0.62 -0.72 -2.83
C ALA A 80 0.22 -1.64 -1.67
N PHE A 81 -1.02 -2.16 -1.67
CA PHE A 81 -1.47 -3.08 -0.63
C PHE A 81 -0.78 -4.45 -0.70
N LEU A 82 -0.49 -4.95 -1.91
CA LEU A 82 0.24 -6.20 -2.08
C LEU A 82 1.67 -6.09 -1.55
N TYR A 83 2.41 -5.03 -1.91
CA TYR A 83 3.76 -4.77 -1.38
C TYR A 83 3.74 -4.56 0.14
N SER A 84 2.75 -3.82 0.65
CA SER A 84 2.54 -3.65 2.10
C SER A 84 2.41 -4.98 2.84
N SER A 85 1.80 -6.00 2.23
CA SER A 85 1.60 -7.29 2.89
C SER A 85 2.94 -7.96 3.24
N PHE A 86 3.97 -7.82 2.39
CA PHE A 86 5.30 -8.36 2.64
C PHE A 86 6.00 -7.68 3.82
N ASP A 87 5.86 -6.36 3.98
CA ASP A 87 6.40 -5.66 5.15
C ASP A 87 5.69 -6.09 6.44
N VAL A 88 4.38 -6.34 6.39
CA VAL A 88 3.66 -6.86 7.57
C VAL A 88 4.07 -8.31 7.86
N ILE A 89 4.30 -9.14 6.84
CA ILE A 89 4.89 -10.48 7.01
C ILE A 89 6.30 -10.37 7.63
N ALA A 90 7.09 -9.39 7.22
CA ALA A 90 8.41 -9.13 7.78
C ALA A 90 8.34 -8.87 9.30
N GLN A 91 7.29 -8.20 9.79
CA GLN A 91 7.06 -8.02 11.22
C GLN A 91 6.74 -9.34 11.93
N VAL A 92 5.95 -10.21 11.31
CA VAL A 92 5.69 -11.56 11.86
C VAL A 92 7.00 -12.33 12.01
N ILE A 93 7.86 -12.28 10.99
CA ILE A 93 9.18 -12.93 11.01
C ILE A 93 10.07 -12.30 12.08
N ASN A 94 10.10 -10.97 12.19
CA ASN A 94 10.86 -10.24 13.21
C ASN A 94 10.50 -10.70 14.63
N GLN A 95 9.21 -10.83 14.92
CA GLN A 95 8.73 -11.31 16.21
C GLN A 95 9.07 -12.78 16.44
N LYS A 96 8.83 -13.65 15.44
CA LYS A 96 9.01 -15.10 15.59
C LYS A 96 10.48 -15.52 15.73
N LEU A 97 11.36 -14.87 14.98
CA LEU A 97 12.80 -15.16 15.02
C LEU A 97 13.53 -14.33 16.09
N HIS A 98 12.81 -13.54 16.89
CA HIS A 98 13.36 -12.65 17.92
C HIS A 98 14.52 -11.78 17.42
N LEU A 99 14.40 -11.26 16.19
CA LEU A 99 15.48 -10.48 15.55
C LEU A 99 15.68 -9.10 16.20
N ASN A 100 14.81 -8.71 17.15
CA ASN A 100 14.88 -7.49 17.95
C ASN A 100 15.04 -6.20 17.13
N LYS A 101 14.55 -6.20 15.88
CA LYS A 101 14.56 -5.00 15.05
C LYS A 101 13.47 -4.05 15.49
N ASP A 102 13.79 -2.76 15.49
CA ASP A 102 12.83 -1.67 15.66
C ASP A 102 11.72 -1.80 14.61
N GLU A 103 10.48 -1.98 15.08
CA GLU A 103 9.29 -2.16 14.24
C GLU A 103 9.13 -1.04 13.20
N ARG A 104 9.63 0.18 13.48
CA ARG A 104 9.58 1.30 12.53
C ARG A 104 10.51 1.14 11.33
N LYS A 105 11.57 0.33 11.47
CA LYS A 105 12.63 0.15 10.47
C LYS A 105 12.57 -1.21 9.78
N VAL A 106 11.71 -2.11 10.27
CA VAL A 106 11.50 -3.43 9.66
C VAL A 106 10.93 -3.26 8.25
N SER A 107 11.56 -3.97 7.32
CA SER A 107 11.09 -4.18 5.96
C SER A 107 11.43 -5.61 5.58
N ILE A 108 10.79 -6.14 4.55
CA ILE A 108 11.09 -7.52 4.12
C ILE A 108 12.57 -7.70 3.74
N LYS A 109 13.19 -6.67 3.15
CA LYS A 109 14.63 -6.66 2.85
C LYS A 109 15.47 -6.71 4.11
N SER A 110 15.19 -5.84 5.08
CA SER A 110 15.99 -5.81 6.30
C SER A 110 15.87 -7.13 7.08
N ILE A 111 14.75 -7.84 7.00
CA ILE A 111 14.60 -9.18 7.57
C ILE A 111 15.42 -10.21 6.80
N LYS A 112 15.43 -10.18 5.47
CA LYS A 112 16.32 -11.04 4.66
C LYS A 112 17.77 -10.87 5.09
N ASP A 113 18.24 -9.62 5.13
CA ASP A 113 19.63 -9.32 5.53
C ASP A 113 19.93 -9.82 6.96
N ALA A 114 18.96 -9.75 7.87
CA ALA A 114 19.14 -10.27 9.22
C ALA A 114 19.23 -11.79 9.26
N ILE A 115 18.42 -12.49 8.46
CA ILE A 115 18.44 -13.95 8.35
C ILE A 115 19.75 -14.42 7.72
N ASP A 116 20.22 -13.75 6.67
CA ASP A 116 21.48 -14.10 6.01
C ASP A 116 22.67 -13.98 6.96
N ASN A 117 22.67 -12.96 7.82
CA ASN A 117 23.77 -12.70 8.75
C ASN A 117 23.69 -13.51 10.07
N ASN A 118 22.49 -13.83 10.58
CA ASN A 118 22.31 -14.38 11.93
C ASN A 118 21.63 -15.76 11.97
N CYS A 119 20.98 -16.19 10.89
CA CYS A 119 20.16 -17.40 10.85
C CYS A 119 20.33 -18.14 9.51
N SER A 120 21.57 -18.27 9.03
CA SER A 120 21.87 -18.94 7.76
C SER A 120 21.41 -20.41 7.77
N GLY A 121 20.89 -20.90 6.64
CA GLY A 121 20.52 -22.31 6.47
C GLY A 121 19.08 -22.68 6.85
N ILE A 122 18.25 -21.74 7.31
CA ILE A 122 16.84 -22.01 7.54
C ILE A 122 16.04 -22.08 6.22
N PRO A 123 14.98 -22.92 6.11
CA PRO A 123 14.15 -23.03 4.90
C PRO A 123 13.58 -21.69 4.41
N LEU A 124 13.31 -20.77 5.35
CA LEU A 124 12.82 -19.42 5.06
C LEU A 124 13.79 -18.63 4.18
N ASN A 125 15.11 -18.85 4.31
CA ASN A 125 16.11 -18.15 3.52
C ASN A 125 15.94 -18.45 2.02
N THR A 126 15.77 -19.73 1.67
CA THR A 126 15.51 -20.15 0.28
C THR A 126 14.25 -19.50 -0.32
N ILE A 127 13.21 -19.32 0.49
CA ILE A 127 11.95 -18.68 0.06
C ILE A 127 12.17 -17.19 -0.18
N LEU A 128 12.86 -16.50 0.73
CA LEU A 128 13.19 -15.08 0.58
C LEU A 128 14.09 -14.86 -0.64
N ASP A 129 15.13 -15.67 -0.84
CA ASP A 129 15.97 -15.60 -2.02
C ASP A 129 15.19 -15.73 -3.33
N ARG A 130 14.23 -16.67 -3.39
CA ARG A 130 13.34 -16.81 -4.54
C ARG A 130 12.45 -15.58 -4.74
N LEU A 131 11.93 -15.03 -3.65
CA LEU A 131 11.10 -13.81 -3.69
C LEU A 131 11.87 -12.64 -4.29
N PHE A 132 13.09 -12.39 -3.82
CA PHE A 132 13.93 -11.27 -4.28
C PHE A 132 14.52 -11.47 -5.68
N ARG A 133 14.68 -12.71 -6.14
CA ARG A 133 15.05 -13.01 -7.54
C ARG A 133 13.88 -12.86 -8.52
N SER A 134 12.64 -12.78 -8.03
CA SER A 134 11.46 -12.63 -8.87
C SER A 134 11.38 -11.23 -9.51
N ASN A 135 11.07 -11.18 -10.80
CA ASN A 135 10.84 -9.93 -11.50
C ASN A 135 9.61 -9.17 -10.98
N CYS A 136 8.65 -9.86 -10.37
CA CYS A 136 7.41 -9.28 -9.87
C CYS A 136 7.62 -8.38 -8.64
N PHE A 137 8.77 -8.49 -7.97
CA PHE A 137 8.99 -7.89 -6.66
C PHE A 137 10.28 -7.07 -6.54
N LYS A 138 10.84 -6.64 -7.69
CA LYS A 138 12.11 -5.86 -7.76
C LYS A 138 12.10 -4.57 -6.91
N ASN A 139 10.93 -4.02 -6.62
CA ASN A 139 10.77 -2.76 -5.87
C ASN A 139 10.32 -2.95 -4.41
N LEU A 140 10.39 -4.17 -3.85
CA LEU A 140 10.06 -4.41 -2.44
C LEU A 140 10.83 -3.50 -1.47
N ASP A 141 12.05 -3.11 -1.84
CA ASP A 141 12.92 -2.28 -1.02
C ASP A 141 12.44 -0.83 -0.88
N LYS A 142 11.69 -0.34 -1.87
CA LYS A 142 11.26 1.06 -1.97
C LYS A 142 9.95 1.32 -1.24
N TYR A 143 9.17 0.28 -1.01
CA TYR A 143 7.89 0.38 -0.36
C TYR A 143 8.09 0.28 1.15
N ARG A 144 7.63 1.29 1.90
CA ARG A 144 7.68 1.29 3.37
C ARG A 144 6.26 1.43 3.82
N ASN A 145 5.61 0.38 4.28
CA ASN A 145 4.32 0.53 4.92
C ASN A 145 4.42 0.10 6.38
N CYS A 146 4.16 1.03 7.29
CA CYS A 146 4.24 0.73 8.71
C CYS A 146 3.05 -0.14 9.06
N SER A 147 3.32 -1.31 9.62
CA SER A 147 2.32 -2.31 10.02
C SER A 147 1.25 -1.78 10.97
N THR A 148 1.50 -0.64 11.64
CA THR A 148 0.56 0.04 12.55
C THR A 148 -0.19 1.21 11.90
N HIS A 149 0.27 1.76 10.79
CA HIS A 149 -0.38 2.90 10.14
C HIS A 149 -1.38 2.44 9.10
N ARG A 150 -2.66 2.59 9.43
CA ARG A 150 -3.80 2.35 8.54
C ARG A 150 -4.06 3.57 7.63
N ARG A 151 -3.02 4.20 7.08
CA ARG A 151 -3.25 5.34 6.16
C ARG A 151 -3.95 4.83 4.91
N GLN A 152 -5.08 5.45 4.61
CA GLN A 152 -5.91 5.10 3.46
C GLN A 152 -5.29 5.73 2.20
N ILE A 153 -5.38 5.01 1.08
CA ILE A 153 -5.04 5.54 -0.24
C ILE A 153 -6.31 6.26 -0.73
N TYR A 154 -6.21 7.53 -1.13
CA TYR A 154 -7.35 8.35 -1.54
C TYR A 154 -7.00 9.27 -2.71
N ILE A 155 -8.02 9.65 -3.48
CA ILE A 155 -7.93 10.69 -4.51
C ILE A 155 -8.40 12.00 -3.87
N ARG A 156 -7.66 13.09 -4.08
CA ARG A 156 -8.03 14.43 -3.60
C ARG A 156 -8.10 15.39 -4.79
N VAL A 157 -9.12 16.24 -4.80
CA VAL A 157 -9.19 17.40 -5.68
C VAL A 157 -8.74 18.62 -4.91
N GLU A 158 -7.82 19.38 -5.48
CA GLU A 158 -7.36 20.67 -4.97
C GLU A 158 -7.69 21.74 -5.99
N THR A 159 -8.64 22.61 -5.67
CA THR A 159 -8.92 23.81 -6.46
C THR A 159 -7.96 24.91 -6.02
N VAL A 160 -7.16 25.42 -6.95
CA VAL A 160 -6.23 26.53 -6.72
C VAL A 160 -6.75 27.73 -7.48
N THR A 161 -7.07 28.80 -6.77
CA THR A 161 -7.42 30.08 -7.38
C THR A 161 -6.12 30.78 -7.75
N ILE A 162 -5.91 31.04 -9.04
CA ILE A 162 -4.78 31.85 -9.50
C ILE A 162 -5.29 33.29 -9.60
N GLU A 163 -4.78 34.16 -8.74
CA GLU A 163 -4.97 35.61 -8.88
C GLU A 163 -3.90 36.13 -9.84
N GLU A 164 -4.30 36.64 -11.00
CA GLU A 164 -3.41 37.42 -11.86
C GLU A 164 -3.15 38.82 -11.28
N THR A 165 -2.08 39.44 -11.76
CA THR A 165 -1.58 40.78 -11.40
C THR A 165 -2.71 41.82 -11.22
N PRO A 166 -2.65 42.70 -10.19
CA PRO A 166 -3.72 43.66 -9.92
C PRO A 166 -4.02 44.53 -11.14
N GLY A 167 -5.25 44.46 -11.67
CA GLY A 167 -5.70 45.28 -12.79
C GLY A 167 -6.46 44.55 -13.90
N TYR A 168 -6.40 43.22 -13.94
CA TYR A 168 -7.17 42.39 -14.87
C TYR A 168 -8.17 41.51 -14.10
N SER A 169 -9.47 41.72 -14.31
CA SER A 169 -10.56 41.00 -13.64
C SER A 169 -10.81 39.63 -14.28
N ALA A 170 -9.83 38.74 -14.26
CA ALA A 170 -10.00 37.35 -14.68
C ALA A 170 -9.50 36.42 -13.58
N THR A 171 -10.36 36.16 -12.59
CA THR A 171 -10.14 35.04 -11.66
C THR A 171 -10.44 33.74 -12.39
N SER A 172 -9.42 33.06 -12.90
CA SER A 172 -9.57 31.69 -13.42
C SER A 172 -9.38 30.69 -12.27
N GLU A 173 -10.39 29.86 -12.01
CA GLU A 173 -10.26 28.74 -11.08
C GLU A 173 -9.54 27.57 -11.77
N LEU A 174 -8.35 27.21 -11.28
CA LEU A 174 -7.63 26.02 -11.74
C LEU A 174 -8.01 24.84 -10.85
N THR A 175 -8.68 23.83 -11.39
CA THR A 175 -8.96 22.61 -10.63
C THR A 175 -7.85 21.60 -10.89
N THR A 176 -7.09 21.27 -9.86
CA THR A 176 -6.00 20.27 -9.93
C THR A 176 -6.43 18.98 -9.26
N VAL A 177 -6.35 17.86 -9.98
CA VAL A 177 -6.63 16.53 -9.41
C VAL A 177 -5.30 15.88 -9.01
N LYS A 178 -5.13 15.60 -7.71
CA LYS A 178 -3.92 14.95 -7.18
C LYS A 178 -4.23 13.55 -6.69
N ARG A 179 -3.43 12.58 -7.16
CA ARG A 179 -3.45 11.21 -6.63
C ARG A 179 -2.36 11.05 -5.57
N LEU A 180 -2.78 10.93 -4.31
CA LEU A 180 -1.87 10.80 -3.17
C LEU A 180 -1.71 9.33 -2.82
N LEU A 181 -0.51 8.80 -3.03
CA LEU A 181 -0.15 7.48 -2.54
C LEU A 181 0.60 7.61 -1.22
N CYS A 182 0.12 6.90 -0.20
CA CYS A 182 0.83 6.76 1.05
C CYS A 182 1.89 5.65 0.95
N ASP A 183 2.92 5.89 0.14
CA ASP A 183 4.03 4.95 -0.09
C ASP A 183 5.07 4.95 1.06
N ASP A 184 5.05 6.00 1.91
CA ASP A 184 5.81 6.10 3.16
C ASP A 184 4.92 6.66 4.29
N PRO A 185 4.65 5.91 5.38
CA PRO A 185 3.87 6.35 6.54
C PRO A 185 4.60 7.40 7.38
N PHE A 186 5.92 7.55 7.22
CA PHE A 186 6.73 8.53 7.93
C PHE A 186 6.89 9.83 7.15
N SER A 187 6.61 9.83 5.85
CA SER A 187 6.50 11.07 5.10
C SER A 187 5.24 11.82 5.52
N LEU A 188 5.43 13.09 5.90
CA LEU A 188 4.33 14.05 6.07
C LEU A 188 3.73 14.47 4.73
N ASN A 189 4.50 14.34 3.65
CA ASN A 189 4.11 14.66 2.27
C ASN A 189 3.98 13.36 1.47
N PRO A 190 2.76 12.83 1.26
CA PRO A 190 2.57 11.62 0.47
C PRO A 190 3.11 11.82 -0.94
N THR A 191 3.67 10.78 -1.54
CA THR A 191 4.16 10.85 -2.92
C THR A 191 2.96 11.05 -3.85
N VAL A 192 2.95 12.16 -4.57
CA VAL A 192 1.99 12.39 -5.66
C VAL A 192 2.50 11.65 -6.88
N ARG A 193 1.74 10.69 -7.41
CA ARG A 193 2.15 9.97 -8.63
C ARG A 193 1.70 10.64 -9.92
N GLN A 194 0.62 11.41 -9.88
CA GLN A 194 0.12 12.14 -11.04
C GLN A 194 -0.70 13.33 -10.60
N GLU A 195 -0.48 14.44 -11.29
CA GLU A 195 -1.18 15.72 -11.15
C GLU A 195 -1.78 16.04 -12.52
N VAL A 196 -3.08 16.29 -12.58
CA VAL A 196 -3.77 16.68 -13.80
C VAL A 196 -4.39 18.04 -13.56
N GLU A 197 -3.96 19.02 -14.33
CA GLU A 197 -4.54 20.36 -14.35
C GLU A 197 -5.75 20.37 -15.29
N ARG A 198 -6.91 20.81 -14.78
CA ARG A 198 -8.08 21.11 -15.61
C ARG A 198 -8.37 22.60 -15.46
N SER A 199 -8.23 23.33 -16.57
CA SER A 199 -8.72 24.70 -16.67
C SER A 199 -10.24 24.68 -16.70
N SER A 200 -10.86 25.37 -15.74
CA SER A 200 -12.30 25.62 -15.76
C SER A 200 -12.55 26.66 -16.85
N ASN A 201 -12.83 26.21 -18.08
CA ASN A 201 -13.30 27.12 -19.12
C ASN A 201 -14.70 27.59 -18.72
N VAL A 202 -14.81 28.83 -18.27
CA VAL A 202 -16.08 29.57 -18.13
C VAL A 202 -16.57 29.99 -19.51
#